data_AF-A0A7K0MUF8-F1
#
_entry.id   AF-A0A7K0MUF8-F1
#
_cell.length_a   1.000
_cell.length_b   1.000
_cell.length_c   1.000
_cell.angle_alpha   90.00
_cell.angle_beta   90.00
_cell.angle_gamma   90.00
#
_symmetry.space_group_name_H-M   'P 1'
#
loop_
_entity.id
_entity.type
_entity.pdbx_description
1 polymer ?
#
loop_
_entity_poly.entity_id
_entity_poly.type
_entity_poly.pdbx_seq_one_letter_code
_entity_poly.pdbx_strand_id
1 'polypeptide(L)'
;LADIQEKDRYDVVLANPPFGGKERAEVQQNFPIKTGETASLFLQHFIKILKAGGKAGVVIKNTFLSNTDNASIALRKQLLENCNLHTVLDLPGGTFTGAGVKTVVLFFEKGSATQNVWFYQLNLDRNLGKTNALNEKDLVEFVELQKTKAESENSWSIAVKDIDQTTFDLSAKNPNKKEEVALRQPADILEAMKALDEESAAILDSILDLL
;
A
#
# COMPACT_ATOMS: atom_id res chain seq x y z
N LEU A 1 15.99 18.12 -5.85
CA LEU A 1 16.47 16.80 -6.34
C LEU A 1 17.68 16.91 -7.28
N ALA A 2 17.78 17.98 -8.07
CA ALA A 2 18.85 18.15 -9.06
C ALA A 2 20.26 18.17 -8.44
N ASP A 3 20.41 18.69 -7.22
CA ASP A 3 21.72 18.94 -6.61
C ASP A 3 22.31 17.74 -5.82
N ILE A 4 21.61 16.61 -5.76
CA ILE A 4 22.09 15.41 -5.03
C ILE A 4 23.25 14.79 -5.78
N GLN A 5 24.45 14.85 -5.20
CA GLN A 5 25.66 14.23 -5.74
C GLN A 5 25.89 12.83 -5.15
N GLU A 6 26.85 12.09 -5.70
CA GLU A 6 27.15 10.71 -5.25
C GLU A 6 27.53 10.66 -3.76
N LYS A 7 28.24 11.67 -3.26
CA LYS A 7 28.62 11.78 -1.84
C LYS A 7 27.44 11.96 -0.88
N ASP A 8 26.30 12.42 -1.40
CA ASP A 8 25.08 12.68 -0.61
C ASP A 8 24.14 11.45 -0.59
N ARG A 9 24.58 10.32 -1.18
CA ARG A 9 23.79 9.10 -1.30
C ARG A 9 24.10 8.09 -0.21
N TYR A 10 23.11 7.25 0.07
CA TYR A 10 23.13 6.26 1.14
C TYR A 10 23.00 4.84 0.60
N ASP A 11 23.59 3.88 1.31
CA ASP A 11 23.49 2.45 1.01
C ASP A 11 22.14 1.87 1.47
N VAL A 12 21.53 2.47 2.50
CA VAL A 12 20.26 2.01 3.08
C VAL A 12 19.33 3.19 3.35
N VAL A 13 18.05 3.06 2.99
CA VAL A 13 16.97 3.99 3.36
C VAL A 13 15.83 3.22 4.02
N LEU A 14 15.53 3.53 5.28
CA LEU A 14 14.35 3.04 5.99
C LEU A 14 13.46 4.23 6.32
N ALA A 15 12.22 4.23 5.84
CA ALA A 15 11.37 5.40 5.96
C ALA A 15 9.89 5.07 6.11
N ASN A 16 9.20 5.90 6.90
CA ASN A 16 7.76 5.98 6.99
C ASN A 16 7.33 7.42 6.67
N PRO A 17 7.23 7.81 5.39
CA PRO A 17 6.80 9.16 5.00
C PRO A 17 5.40 9.47 5.54
N PRO A 18 5.09 10.76 5.81
CA PRO A 18 3.80 11.16 6.34
C PRO A 18 2.66 10.81 5.38
N PHE A 19 1.52 10.38 5.92
CA PHE A 19 0.34 10.00 5.16
C PHE A 19 -0.62 11.18 4.95
N GLY A 20 -1.20 11.30 3.75
CA GLY A 20 -2.32 12.23 3.48
C GLY A 20 -1.95 13.71 3.44
N GLY A 21 -0.65 14.04 3.46
CA GLY A 21 -0.16 15.38 3.19
C GLY A 21 -0.38 15.76 1.72
N LYS A 22 -0.65 17.04 1.48
CA LYS A 22 -0.67 17.64 0.14
C LYS A 22 0.35 18.76 0.05
N GLU A 23 1.29 18.64 -0.87
CA GLU A 23 2.30 19.68 -1.11
C GLU A 23 1.82 20.75 -2.09
N ARG A 24 2.26 21.99 -1.85
CA ARG A 24 1.95 23.15 -2.68
C ARG A 24 2.60 23.04 -4.07
N ALA A 25 2.01 23.68 -5.06
CA ALA A 25 2.43 23.57 -6.47
C ALA A 25 3.90 23.98 -6.70
N GLU A 26 4.44 24.90 -5.89
CA GLU A 26 5.83 25.34 -5.95
C GLU A 26 6.80 24.24 -5.52
N VAL A 27 6.43 23.46 -4.49
CA VAL A 27 7.23 22.32 -4.01
C VAL A 27 7.29 21.23 -5.07
N GLN A 28 6.18 20.98 -5.77
CA GLN A 28 6.07 19.96 -6.82
C GLN A 28 7.03 20.22 -7.98
N GLN A 29 7.41 21.48 -8.25
CA GLN A 29 8.36 21.82 -9.32
C GLN A 29 9.77 21.24 -9.09
N ASN A 30 10.10 20.86 -7.85
CA ASN A 30 11.39 20.27 -7.51
C ASN A 30 11.49 18.78 -7.89
N PHE A 31 10.42 18.18 -8.42
CA PHE A 31 10.30 16.75 -8.69
C PHE A 31 10.01 16.48 -10.18
N PRO A 32 10.64 15.45 -10.77
CA PRO A 32 10.35 15.04 -12.15
C PRO A 32 8.89 14.63 -12.33
N ILE A 33 8.33 13.88 -11.38
CA ILE A 33 6.93 13.47 -11.37
C ILE A 33 6.20 14.38 -10.40
N LYS A 34 5.49 15.37 -10.96
CA LYS A 34 4.73 16.35 -10.18
C LYS A 34 3.47 15.70 -9.61
N THR A 35 3.30 15.78 -8.29
CA THR A 35 2.11 15.30 -7.59
C THR A 35 1.94 16.05 -6.28
N GLY A 36 0.70 16.24 -5.86
CA GLY A 36 0.39 16.77 -4.54
C GLY A 36 0.65 15.76 -3.41
N GLU A 37 0.66 14.45 -3.68
CA GLU A 37 0.79 13.42 -2.63
C GLU A 37 2.22 13.43 -2.06
N THR A 38 2.35 13.89 -0.81
CA THR A 38 3.64 14.03 -0.12
C THR A 38 4.44 12.72 -0.10
N ALA A 39 3.80 11.57 0.14
CA ALA A 39 4.48 10.28 0.18
C ALA A 39 5.11 9.88 -1.17
N SER A 40 4.45 10.21 -2.28
CA SER A 40 4.98 9.96 -3.63
C SER A 40 6.19 10.85 -3.96
N LEU A 41 6.22 12.08 -3.44
CA LEU A 41 7.39 12.96 -3.54
C LEU A 41 8.56 12.39 -2.71
N PHE A 42 8.30 11.92 -1.49
CA PHE A 42 9.33 11.25 -0.68
C PHE A 42 9.87 9.98 -1.34
N LEU A 43 9.02 9.15 -1.95
CA LEU A 43 9.48 7.95 -2.65
C LEU A 43 10.44 8.28 -3.82
N GLN A 44 10.13 9.31 -4.61
CA GLN A 44 11.05 9.83 -5.63
C GLN A 44 12.39 10.27 -5.01
N HIS A 45 12.33 10.94 -3.86
CA HIS A 45 13.53 11.36 -3.13
C HIS A 45 14.36 10.19 -2.64
N PHE A 46 13.75 9.17 -2.03
CA PHE A 46 14.41 7.96 -1.56
C PHE A 46 15.11 7.22 -2.70
N ILE A 47 14.42 7.03 -3.82
CA ILE A 47 15.04 6.44 -5.03
C ILE A 47 16.24 7.26 -5.49
N LYS A 48 16.17 8.60 -5.44
CA LYS A 48 17.29 9.45 -5.85
C LYS A 48 18.49 9.36 -4.91
N ILE A 49 18.29 9.38 -3.59
CA ILE A 49 19.36 9.37 -2.58
C ILE A 49 19.98 7.99 -2.34
N LEU A 50 19.40 6.90 -2.86
CA LEU A 50 20.07 5.60 -2.83
C LEU A 50 21.27 5.60 -3.78
N LYS A 51 22.36 4.95 -3.36
CA LYS A 51 23.46 4.54 -4.26
C LYS A 51 22.98 3.41 -5.18
N ALA A 52 23.72 3.16 -6.27
CA ALA A 52 23.52 1.92 -7.04
C ALA A 52 23.85 0.71 -6.14
N GLY A 53 22.98 -0.31 -6.13
CA GLY A 53 23.02 -1.43 -5.18
C GLY A 53 22.49 -1.10 -3.78
N GLY A 54 22.11 0.17 -3.53
CA GLY A 54 21.51 0.59 -2.26
C GLY A 54 20.10 0.03 -2.09
N LYS A 55 19.71 -0.25 -0.85
CA LYS A 55 18.46 -0.94 -0.49
C LYS A 55 17.53 -0.03 0.29
N ALA A 56 16.22 -0.22 0.14
CA ALA A 56 15.24 0.52 0.90
C ALA A 56 14.10 -0.35 1.42
N GLY A 57 13.56 0.08 2.57
CA GLY A 57 12.30 -0.37 3.16
C GLY A 57 11.42 0.85 3.42
N VAL A 58 10.36 1.02 2.64
CA VAL A 58 9.52 2.23 2.69
C VAL A 58 8.06 1.86 2.94
N VAL A 59 7.47 2.44 3.99
CA VAL A 59 6.04 2.32 4.25
C VAL A 59 5.27 3.29 3.36
N ILE A 60 4.21 2.83 2.69
CA ILE A 60 3.33 3.69 1.89
C ILE A 60 1.89 3.18 1.95
N LYS A 61 0.90 4.02 1.61
CA LYS A 61 -0.48 3.57 1.46
C LYS A 61 -0.59 2.50 0.38
N ASN A 62 -1.40 1.47 0.61
CA ASN A 62 -1.63 0.41 -0.37
C ASN A 62 -2.20 0.93 -1.69
N THR A 63 -2.94 2.04 -1.67
CA THR A 63 -3.49 2.72 -2.84
C THR A 63 -2.42 3.14 -3.85
N PHE A 64 -1.16 3.31 -3.42
CA PHE A 64 -0.04 3.53 -4.35
C PHE A 64 0.09 2.41 -5.38
N LEU A 65 -0.30 1.17 -5.04
CA LEU A 65 -0.18 0.03 -5.93
C LEU A 65 -1.19 0.04 -7.10
N SER A 66 -2.34 0.73 -6.95
CA SER A 66 -3.45 0.71 -7.93
C SER A 66 -3.94 2.06 -8.42
N ASN A 67 -3.58 3.17 -7.75
CA ASN A 67 -4.06 4.50 -8.14
C ASN A 67 -3.79 4.79 -9.62
N THR A 68 -4.80 5.22 -10.35
CA THR A 68 -4.78 5.38 -11.81
C THR A 68 -4.43 6.79 -12.27
N ASP A 69 -4.10 7.70 -11.35
CA ASP A 69 -3.61 9.02 -11.73
C ASP A 69 -2.22 8.92 -12.39
N ASN A 70 -1.96 9.84 -13.32
CA ASN A 70 -0.73 9.83 -14.13
C ASN A 70 0.56 9.84 -13.29
N ALA A 71 0.55 10.50 -12.13
CA ALA A 71 1.73 10.58 -11.29
C ALA A 71 2.01 9.25 -10.58
N SER A 72 0.98 8.58 -10.06
CA SER A 72 1.09 7.24 -9.48
C SER A 72 1.57 6.21 -10.51
N ILE A 73 1.01 6.21 -11.72
CA ILE A 73 1.43 5.34 -12.82
C ILE A 73 2.91 5.60 -13.17
N ALA A 74 3.29 6.88 -13.40
CA ALA A 74 4.65 7.25 -13.74
C ALA A 74 5.65 6.86 -12.64
N LEU A 75 5.26 6.99 -11.37
CA LEU A 75 6.13 6.64 -10.25
C LEU A 75 6.27 5.13 -10.07
N ARG A 76 5.19 4.34 -10.24
CA ARG A 76 5.29 2.88 -10.28
C ARG A 76 6.20 2.41 -11.40
N LYS A 77 6.03 2.97 -12.60
CA LYS A 77 6.93 2.70 -13.73
C LYS A 77 8.39 3.02 -13.39
N GLN A 78 8.66 4.23 -12.89
CA GLN A 78 10.01 4.63 -12.49
C GLN A 78 10.61 3.69 -11.44
N LEU A 79 9.82 3.27 -10.44
CA LEU A 79 10.26 2.33 -9.42
C LEU A 79 10.62 0.97 -10.05
N LEU A 80 9.75 0.42 -10.89
CA LEU A 80 9.95 -0.90 -11.52
C LEU A 80 11.10 -0.91 -12.53
N GLU A 81 11.33 0.18 -13.26
CA GLU A 81 12.41 0.27 -14.26
C GLU A 81 13.79 0.51 -13.63
N ASN A 82 13.86 1.32 -12.57
CA ASN A 82 15.15 1.75 -11.98
C ASN A 82 15.53 0.98 -10.71
N CYS A 83 14.57 0.29 -10.09
CA CYS A 83 14.78 -0.48 -8.88
C CYS A 83 14.21 -1.89 -9.04
N ASN A 84 14.80 -2.82 -8.30
CA ASN A 84 14.32 -4.18 -8.14
C ASN A 84 13.44 -4.20 -6.90
N LEU A 85 12.15 -3.91 -7.08
CA LEU A 85 11.09 -4.10 -6.08
C LEU A 85 10.86 -5.59 -5.89
N HIS A 86 11.65 -6.18 -5.00
CA HIS A 86 11.68 -7.62 -4.85
C HIS A 86 10.64 -8.13 -3.86
N THR A 87 10.12 -7.28 -2.96
CA THR A 87 9.15 -7.68 -1.94
C THR A 87 8.16 -6.56 -1.62
N VAL A 88 6.88 -6.91 -1.52
CA VAL A 88 5.82 -6.06 -0.97
C VAL A 88 5.15 -6.80 0.20
N LEU A 89 5.20 -6.21 1.39
CA LEU A 89 4.48 -6.69 2.56
C LEU A 89 3.18 -5.90 2.71
N ASP A 90 2.03 -6.54 2.49
CA ASP A 90 0.71 -5.96 2.71
C ASP A 90 0.30 -6.13 4.18
N LEU A 91 0.04 -5.01 4.85
CA LEU A 91 -0.24 -4.98 6.28
C LEU A 91 -1.75 -4.90 6.55
N PRO A 92 -2.25 -5.54 7.62
CA PRO A 92 -3.64 -5.40 8.04
C PRO A 92 -4.02 -3.95 8.32
N GLY A 93 -5.33 -3.67 8.20
CA GLY A 93 -5.89 -2.41 8.68
C GLY A 93 -5.63 -2.24 10.18
N GLY A 94 -5.46 -0.99 10.62
CA GLY A 94 -5.17 -0.67 12.02
C GLY A 94 -3.70 -0.77 12.42
N THR A 95 -2.80 -1.23 11.53
CA THR A 95 -1.35 -1.23 11.77
C THR A 95 -0.82 0.19 12.04
N PHE A 96 -1.23 1.17 11.23
CA PHE A 96 -0.93 2.58 11.44
C PHE A 96 -2.21 3.35 11.75
N THR A 97 -2.30 3.89 12.97
CA THR A 97 -3.40 4.77 13.35
C THR A 97 -3.31 6.09 12.58
N GLY A 98 -4.39 6.51 11.93
CA GLY A 98 -4.45 7.77 11.19
C GLY A 98 -4.02 7.69 9.72
N ALA A 99 -3.64 6.51 9.20
CA ALA A 99 -3.35 6.34 7.77
C ALA A 99 -4.61 6.44 6.88
N GLY A 100 -5.79 6.12 7.45
CA GLY A 100 -7.09 6.12 6.77
C GLY A 100 -7.32 4.95 5.80
N VAL A 101 -6.26 4.23 5.43
CA VAL A 101 -6.26 3.06 4.54
C VAL A 101 -5.22 2.04 5.02
N LYS A 102 -5.21 0.85 4.43
CA LYS A 102 -4.12 -0.12 4.64
C LYS A 102 -2.80 0.45 4.10
N THR A 103 -1.69 -0.04 4.65
CA THR A 103 -0.34 0.34 4.25
C THR A 103 0.41 -0.89 3.79
N VAL A 104 1.39 -0.68 2.92
CA VAL A 104 2.34 -1.72 2.51
C VAL A 104 3.76 -1.28 2.86
N VAL A 105 4.68 -2.24 2.98
CA VAL A 105 6.11 -1.97 3.01
C VAL A 105 6.72 -2.42 1.68
N LEU A 106 7.33 -1.47 0.98
CA LEU A 106 8.07 -1.72 -0.25
C LEU A 106 9.53 -2.02 0.09
N PHE A 107 10.04 -3.17 -0.32
CA PHE A 107 11.47 -3.49 -0.26
C PHE A 107 12.06 -3.55 -1.65
N PHE A 108 13.04 -2.68 -1.91
CA PHE A 108 13.65 -2.57 -3.22
C PHE A 108 15.14 -2.24 -3.17
N GLU A 109 15.84 -2.63 -4.23
CA GLU A 109 17.25 -2.29 -4.45
C GLU A 109 17.39 -1.43 -5.71
N LYS A 110 18.20 -0.36 -5.67
CA LYS A 110 18.38 0.53 -6.82
C LYS A 110 19.42 -0.01 -7.80
N GLY A 111 19.15 0.11 -9.10
CA GLY A 111 20.15 -0.10 -10.16
C GLY A 111 19.88 -1.33 -11.04
N SER A 112 18.84 -2.11 -10.76
CA SER A 112 18.35 -3.16 -11.65
C SER A 112 16.84 -3.06 -11.80
N ALA A 113 16.29 -3.39 -12.97
CA ALA A 113 14.86 -3.36 -13.19
C ALA A 113 14.17 -4.56 -12.52
N THR A 114 12.99 -4.34 -11.97
CA THR A 114 12.15 -5.37 -11.36
C THR A 114 11.71 -6.39 -12.42
N GLN A 115 11.95 -7.67 -12.14
CA GLN A 115 11.46 -8.78 -12.97
C GLN A 115 10.27 -9.48 -12.32
N ASN A 116 10.38 -9.76 -11.01
CA ASN A 116 9.34 -10.40 -10.23
C ASN A 116 9.22 -9.71 -8.87
N VAL A 117 7.99 -9.54 -8.42
CA VAL A 117 7.66 -9.01 -7.10
C VAL A 117 7.06 -10.15 -6.28
N TRP A 118 7.67 -10.44 -5.13
CA TRP A 118 7.09 -11.38 -4.15
C TRP A 118 6.20 -10.62 -3.18
N PHE A 119 4.93 -10.99 -3.10
CA PHE A 119 3.97 -10.41 -2.19
C PHE A 119 3.82 -11.30 -0.97
N TYR A 120 3.67 -10.69 0.19
CA TYR A 120 3.22 -11.36 1.39
C TYR A 120 2.09 -10.53 2.01
N GLN A 121 0.89 -11.10 2.06
CA GLN A 121 -0.26 -10.53 2.74
C GLN A 121 -0.28 -11.03 4.17
N LEU A 122 0.03 -10.14 5.11
CA LEU A 122 -0.05 -10.48 6.52
C LEU A 122 -1.53 -10.55 6.94
N ASN A 123 -2.00 -11.76 7.22
CA ASN A 123 -3.35 -12.03 7.73
C ASN A 123 -3.27 -12.36 9.23
N LEU A 124 -4.12 -11.74 10.03
CA LEU A 124 -4.18 -11.95 11.48
C LEU A 124 -5.62 -12.19 11.89
N ASP A 125 -5.83 -13.11 12.84
CA ASP A 125 -7.16 -13.42 13.41
C ASP A 125 -7.65 -12.36 14.42
N ARG A 126 -7.05 -11.17 14.41
CA ARG A 126 -7.37 -10.08 15.33
C ARG A 126 -7.19 -8.72 14.66
N ASN A 127 -8.02 -7.77 15.08
CA ASN A 127 -7.92 -6.38 14.64
C ASN A 127 -6.75 -5.67 15.33
N LEU A 128 -5.95 -4.94 14.55
CA LEU A 128 -4.86 -4.13 15.06
C LEU A 128 -5.34 -2.73 15.49
N GLY A 129 -4.64 -2.13 16.44
CA GLY A 129 -4.91 -0.78 16.92
C GLY A 129 -4.02 -0.38 18.08
N LYS A 130 -4.32 0.74 18.75
CA LYS A 130 -3.49 1.29 19.84
C LYS A 130 -3.22 0.29 20.98
N THR A 131 -4.20 -0.56 21.30
CA THR A 131 -4.13 -1.53 22.39
C THR A 131 -3.73 -2.94 21.93
N ASN A 132 -3.74 -3.20 20.62
CA ASN A 132 -3.37 -4.48 20.02
C ASN A 132 -2.46 -4.21 18.83
N ALA A 133 -1.22 -3.83 19.12
CA ALA A 133 -0.26 -3.45 18.10
C ALA A 133 0.30 -4.68 17.37
N LEU A 134 0.75 -4.46 16.14
CA LEU A 134 1.59 -5.42 15.41
C LEU A 134 2.87 -5.68 16.21
N ASN A 135 3.30 -6.93 16.30
CA ASN A 135 4.52 -7.31 17.01
C ASN A 135 5.36 -8.32 16.22
N GLU A 136 6.57 -8.60 16.70
CA GLU A 136 7.53 -9.48 16.01
C GLU A 136 7.00 -10.90 15.77
N LYS A 137 6.16 -11.43 16.65
CA LYS A 137 5.60 -12.79 16.50
C LYS A 137 4.68 -12.89 15.29
N ASP A 138 4.00 -11.80 14.94
CA ASP A 138 3.15 -11.72 13.75
C ASP A 138 3.98 -11.80 12.45
N LEU A 139 5.27 -11.44 12.50
CA LEU A 139 6.14 -11.31 11.33
C LEU A 139 7.08 -12.51 11.13
N VAL A 140 7.02 -13.53 11.99
CA VAL A 140 7.95 -14.67 11.96
C VAL A 140 7.89 -15.40 10.62
N GLU A 141 6.68 -15.76 10.16
CA GLU A 141 6.51 -16.46 8.88
C GLU A 141 6.98 -15.60 7.71
N PHE A 142 6.64 -14.30 7.70
CA PHE A 142 7.14 -13.37 6.68
C PHE A 142 8.67 -13.38 6.61
N VAL A 143 9.37 -13.24 7.74
CA VAL A 143 10.84 -13.21 7.78
C VAL A 143 11.45 -14.54 7.36
N GLU A 144 10.78 -15.66 7.66
CA GLU A 144 11.20 -17.00 7.22
C GLU A 144 11.06 -17.17 5.71
N LEU A 145 9.86 -16.94 5.17
CA LEU A 145 9.56 -17.13 3.75
C LEU A 145 10.24 -16.11 2.86
N GLN A 146 10.48 -14.88 3.31
CA GLN A 146 11.10 -13.83 2.50
C GLN A 146 12.54 -14.17 2.10
N LYS A 147 13.25 -15.01 2.87
CA LYS A 147 14.62 -15.47 2.55
C LYS A 147 14.67 -16.29 1.26
N THR A 148 13.65 -17.12 1.05
CA THR A 148 13.54 -18.04 -0.09
C THR A 148 12.51 -17.60 -1.13
N LYS A 149 11.68 -16.59 -0.78
CA LYS A 149 10.49 -16.16 -1.51
C LYS A 149 9.56 -17.32 -1.81
N ALA A 150 9.37 -18.21 -0.83
CA ALA A 150 8.48 -19.35 -0.96
C ALA A 150 7.01 -18.89 -1.02
N GLU A 151 6.22 -19.60 -1.81
CA GLU A 151 4.78 -19.38 -1.93
C GLU A 151 4.04 -20.09 -0.79
N SER A 152 2.93 -19.49 -0.36
CA SER A 152 2.11 -19.98 0.77
C SER A 152 0.68 -19.47 0.63
N GLU A 153 -0.19 -19.78 1.59
CA GLU A 153 -1.53 -19.15 1.65
C GLU A 153 -1.46 -17.61 1.76
N ASN A 154 -0.36 -17.08 2.28
CA ASN A 154 -0.12 -15.65 2.48
C ASN A 154 0.81 -15.02 1.42
N SER A 155 1.49 -15.81 0.58
CA SER A 155 2.48 -15.31 -0.36
C SER A 155 2.37 -15.87 -1.77
N TRP A 156 2.63 -14.99 -2.75
CA TRP A 156 2.63 -15.27 -4.18
C TRP A 156 3.61 -14.33 -4.91
N SER A 157 4.15 -14.77 -6.04
CA SER A 157 4.98 -13.94 -6.92
C SER A 157 4.24 -13.51 -8.18
N ILE A 158 4.56 -12.32 -8.67
CA ILE A 158 4.06 -11.80 -9.96
C ILE A 158 5.22 -11.33 -10.79
N ALA A 159 5.24 -11.73 -12.06
CA ALA A 159 6.20 -11.21 -13.02
C ALA A 159 5.72 -9.85 -13.56
N VAL A 160 6.63 -8.88 -13.62
CA VAL A 160 6.33 -7.53 -14.12
C VAL A 160 5.92 -7.54 -15.60
N LYS A 161 6.28 -8.57 -16.36
CA LYS A 161 5.81 -8.74 -17.74
C LYS A 161 4.32 -9.10 -17.84
N ASP A 162 3.73 -9.63 -16.77
CA ASP A 162 2.36 -10.16 -16.76
C ASP A 162 1.35 -9.13 -16.21
N ILE A 163 1.82 -8.00 -15.67
CA ILE A 163 0.96 -6.89 -15.26
C ILE A 163 0.61 -6.00 -16.45
N ASP A 164 -0.41 -5.16 -16.28
CA ASP A 164 -0.78 -4.14 -17.27
C ASP A 164 0.35 -3.10 -17.43
N GLN A 165 0.96 -3.05 -18.62
CA GLN A 165 2.08 -2.15 -18.94
C GLN A 165 1.68 -0.69 -19.14
N THR A 166 0.38 -0.38 -19.14
CA THR A 166 -0.13 0.99 -19.23
C THR A 166 -0.35 1.60 -17.85
N THR A 167 -0.82 0.79 -16.89
CA THR A 167 -1.13 1.25 -15.53
C THR A 167 -0.06 0.88 -14.50
N PHE A 168 0.78 -0.12 -14.80
CA PHE A 168 1.73 -0.73 -13.86
C PHE A 168 1.07 -1.09 -12.53
N ASP A 169 -0.16 -1.60 -12.57
CA ASP A 169 -0.91 -1.99 -11.38
C ASP A 169 -0.24 -3.18 -10.67
N LEU A 170 0.00 -3.03 -9.37
CA LEU A 170 0.63 -4.02 -8.49
C LEU A 170 -0.32 -4.49 -7.37
N SER A 171 -1.60 -4.13 -7.42
CA SER A 171 -2.62 -4.44 -6.40
C SER A 171 -3.16 -5.86 -6.48
N ALA A 172 -2.32 -6.81 -6.86
CA ALA A 172 -2.75 -8.17 -7.07
C ALA A 172 -3.43 -8.74 -5.83
N LYS A 173 -4.63 -9.28 -6.04
CA LYS A 173 -5.34 -10.00 -5.01
C LYS A 173 -4.58 -11.30 -4.74
N ASN A 174 -4.48 -11.68 -3.47
CA ASN A 174 -3.92 -12.97 -3.09
C ASN A 174 -4.69 -14.09 -3.83
N PRO A 175 -4.04 -14.83 -4.74
CA PRO A 175 -4.69 -15.89 -5.51
C PRO A 175 -5.03 -17.12 -4.64
N ASN A 176 -4.41 -17.23 -3.47
CA ASN A 176 -4.56 -18.34 -2.54
C ASN A 176 -5.66 -18.06 -1.49
N LYS A 177 -6.31 -16.90 -1.54
CA LYS A 177 -7.41 -16.58 -0.64
C LYS A 177 -8.56 -17.58 -0.90
N LYS A 178 -8.77 -18.49 0.04
CA LYS A 178 -10.00 -19.31 0.10
C LYS A 178 -11.17 -18.34 0.13
N GLU A 179 -12.14 -18.49 -0.76
CA GLU A 179 -13.34 -17.66 -0.80
C GLU A 179 -13.91 -17.55 0.62
N GLU A 180 -13.87 -16.35 1.19
CA GLU A 180 -14.66 -16.06 2.38
C GLU A 180 -16.12 -16.27 1.98
N VAL A 181 -16.84 -17.03 2.81
CA VAL A 181 -18.25 -17.38 2.68
C VAL A 181 -19.01 -16.23 2.03
N ALA A 182 -19.71 -16.53 0.94
CA ALA A 182 -20.48 -15.60 0.12
C ALA A 182 -20.96 -14.39 0.92
N LEU A 183 -20.50 -13.21 0.53
CA LEU A 183 -21.10 -11.94 0.96
C LEU A 183 -22.62 -12.08 0.85
N ARG A 184 -23.35 -11.55 1.85
CA ARG A 184 -24.83 -11.51 1.84
C ARG A 184 -25.32 -11.18 0.43
N GLN A 185 -26.30 -11.93 -0.07
CA GLN A 185 -26.81 -11.69 -1.40
C GLN A 185 -27.34 -10.24 -1.46
N PRO A 186 -27.27 -9.56 -2.62
CA PRO A 186 -27.79 -8.19 -2.74
C PRO A 186 -29.23 -8.04 -2.23
N ALA A 187 -30.04 -9.10 -2.33
CA ALA A 187 -31.39 -9.16 -1.75
C ALA A 187 -31.37 -9.02 -0.21
N ASP A 188 -30.51 -9.77 0.49
CA ASP A 188 -30.37 -9.72 1.94
C ASP A 188 -29.87 -8.33 2.41
N ILE A 189 -29.03 -7.68 1.60
CA ILE A 189 -28.56 -6.32 1.87
C ILE A 189 -29.71 -5.32 1.72
N LEU A 190 -30.51 -5.42 0.65
CA LEU A 190 -31.67 -4.55 0.41
C LEU A 190 -32.74 -4.72 1.47
N GLU A 191 -32.97 -5.95 1.95
CA GLU A 191 -33.92 -6.23 3.02
C GLU A 191 -33.46 -5.60 4.34
N ALA A 192 -32.18 -5.74 4.68
CA ALA A 192 -31.60 -5.09 5.85
C ALA A 192 -31.67 -3.55 5.75
N MET A 193 -31.45 -2.97 4.56
CA MET A 193 -31.58 -1.53 4.34
C MET A 193 -33.02 -1.05 4.58
N LYS A 194 -34.02 -1.75 4.03
CA LYS A 194 -35.43 -1.40 4.25
C LYS A 194 -35.83 -1.46 5.73
N ALA A 195 -35.39 -2.49 6.45
CA ALA A 195 -35.67 -2.61 7.89
C ALA A 195 -35.07 -1.44 8.69
N LEU A 196 -33.84 -1.03 8.36
CA LEU A 196 -33.19 0.13 8.97
C LEU A 196 -33.88 1.46 8.64
N ASP A 197 -34.38 1.62 7.41
CA ASP A 197 -35.14 2.80 7.00
C ASP A 197 -36.48 2.87 7.75
N GLU A 198 -37.19 1.75 7.93
CA GLU A 198 -38.42 1.67 8.73
C GLU A 198 -38.17 2.02 10.20
N GLU A 199 -37.10 1.49 10.80
CA GLU A 199 -36.71 1.82 12.17
C GLU A 199 -36.36 3.32 12.30
N SER A 200 -35.62 3.86 11.32
CA SER A 200 -35.27 5.28 11.29
C SER A 200 -36.51 6.17 11.17
N ALA A 201 -37.48 5.79 10.33
CA ALA A 201 -38.73 6.51 10.17
C ALA A 201 -39.55 6.50 11.48
N ALA A 202 -39.66 5.36 12.15
CA ALA A 202 -40.37 5.25 13.43
C ALA A 202 -39.72 6.12 14.52
N ILE A 203 -38.38 6.17 14.58
CA ILE A 203 -37.66 7.07 15.49
C ILE A 203 -37.97 8.53 15.15
N LEU A 204 -37.98 8.89 13.87
CA LEU A 204 -38.25 10.26 13.42
C LEU A 204 -39.66 10.72 13.78
N ASP A 205 -40.66 9.85 13.59
CA ASP A 205 -42.05 10.11 13.99
C ASP A 205 -42.16 10.30 15.51
N SER A 206 -41.47 9.48 16.30
CA SER A 206 -41.46 9.62 17.77
C SER A 206 -40.86 10.96 18.24
N ILE A 207 -39.93 11.53 17.47
CA ILE A 207 -39.34 12.85 17.75
C ILE A 207 -40.30 13.96 17.34
N LEU A 208 -41.01 13.80 16.22
CA LEU A 208 -42.03 14.75 15.77
C LEU A 208 -43.21 14.85 16.75
N ASP A 209 -43.61 13.74 17.38
CA ASP A 209 -44.67 13.73 18.40
C ASP A 209 -44.28 14.46 19.71
N LEU A 210 -43.00 14.78 19.90
CA LEU A 210 -42.49 15.53 21.07
C LEU A 210 -42.43 17.05 20.83
N LEU A 211 -42.76 17.53 19.63
CA LEU A 211 -42.81 18.95 19.25
C LEU A 211 -44.24 19.50 19.29
#